data_AF-A0A6A5C1A0-F1
#
_entry.id   AF-A0A6A5C1A0-F1
#
_cell.length_a   1.000
_cell.length_b   1.000
_cell.length_c   1.000
_cell.angle_alpha   90.00
_cell.angle_beta   90.00
_cell.angle_gamma   90.00
#
_symmetry.space_group_name_H-M   'P 1'
#
loop_
_entity.id
_entity.type
_entity.pdbx_description
1 polymer ?
#
loop_
_entity_poly.entity_id
_entity_poly.type
_entity_poly.pdbx_seq_one_letter_code
_entity_poly.pdbx_strand_id
1 'polypeptide(L)'
;MTATQKVFAQSLLRSASFIKAIDAATSVYIASQEWKNYLLSFNIVFPVPSCTTASVNDFPSTLDLSKNGNITSRMPVINMCYEYNALHPWPLIHQKAGQLLISTLKNRYNIQDLQVNFTTVNTTLLGYFGSLKAFVDSGDCDVAIASTNWDNSRLSQAHFQCAYGTSFNGYLRSGLDIDTIKVSSVYDLNQAAVKVAVYKATTYDQWATANLPNSQIIRFSGGYYEAWPMILNNQVHALITDAADLLTFLAANKANCTSCRVDVFGDQFSFGSFTSNKITTSLATRSMVFNFLMMMIFMIGFDLKSIAQFSIHDYTKNNIPLKQKSLVIVGIEPTTNGLLDQRSTD
;
A
#
# COMPACT_ATOMS: atom_id res chain seq x y z
N MET A 1 1.79 -25.64 12.47
CA MET A 1 0.83 -24.69 13.11
C MET A 1 -0.24 -24.35 12.09
N THR A 2 -1.52 -24.50 12.43
CA THR A 2 -2.64 -24.17 11.53
C THR A 2 -2.83 -22.65 11.45
N ALA A 3 -3.27 -22.14 10.29
CA ALA A 3 -3.46 -20.71 10.04
C ALA A 3 -4.35 -20.00 11.08
N THR A 4 -5.25 -20.73 11.75
CA THR A 4 -6.18 -20.21 12.75
C THR A 4 -5.54 -19.93 14.12
N GLN A 5 -4.37 -20.53 14.44
CA GLN A 5 -3.69 -20.30 15.73
C GLN A 5 -2.69 -19.13 15.72
N LYS A 6 -2.42 -18.50 14.57
CA LYS A 6 -1.52 -17.32 14.47
C LYS A 6 -2.20 -15.98 14.80
N VAL A 7 -3.50 -15.96 15.09
CA VAL A 7 -4.30 -14.71 15.26
C VAL A 7 -3.95 -13.92 16.53
N PHE A 8 -3.18 -14.49 17.47
CA PHE A 8 -2.64 -13.77 18.63
C PHE A 8 -1.13 -13.49 18.57
N ALA A 9 -0.51 -13.62 17.39
CA ALA A 9 0.86 -13.16 17.22
C ALA A 9 0.90 -11.64 17.47
N GLN A 10 1.69 -11.21 18.47
CA GLN A 10 1.96 -9.79 18.74
C GLN A 10 2.27 -9.10 17.42
N SER A 11 1.45 -8.11 17.05
CA SER A 11 1.66 -7.40 15.80
C SER A 11 3.05 -6.79 15.82
N LEU A 12 3.86 -7.11 14.82
CA LEU A 12 5.24 -6.70 14.83
C LEU A 12 5.34 -5.23 14.46
N LEU A 13 5.64 -4.39 15.44
CA LEU A 13 5.79 -2.97 15.20
C LEU A 13 7.13 -2.69 14.51
N ARG A 14 7.10 -1.87 13.46
CA ARG A 14 8.31 -1.38 12.78
C ARG A 14 8.70 -0.01 13.30
N SER A 15 10.00 0.23 13.39
CA SER A 15 10.49 1.55 13.76
C SER A 15 10.21 2.56 12.64
N ALA A 16 9.95 3.81 13.02
CA ALA A 16 9.82 4.90 12.05
C ALA A 16 11.08 5.07 11.18
N SER A 17 12.28 4.79 11.74
CA SER A 17 13.53 4.79 10.98
C SER A 17 13.53 3.72 9.88
N PHE A 18 13.12 2.49 10.18
CA PHE A 18 13.01 1.43 9.18
C PHE A 18 12.10 1.86 8.03
N ILE A 19 10.89 2.29 8.34
CA ILE A 19 9.90 2.68 7.32
C ILE A 19 10.42 3.82 6.46
N LYS A 20 10.96 4.88 7.07
CA LYS A 20 11.52 6.02 6.34
C LYS A 20 12.68 5.62 5.43
N ALA A 21 13.53 4.69 5.87
CA ALA A 21 14.63 4.18 5.05
C ALA A 21 14.11 3.35 3.86
N ILE A 22 13.05 2.56 4.05
CA ILE A 22 12.39 1.81 2.96
C ILE A 22 11.78 2.77 1.95
N ASP A 23 11.11 3.84 2.39
CA ASP A 23 10.54 4.86 1.51
C ASP A 23 11.63 5.56 0.69
N ALA A 24 12.70 6.03 1.36
CA ALA A 24 13.82 6.71 0.71
C ALA A 24 14.56 5.78 -0.26
N ALA A 25 14.82 4.53 0.13
CA ALA A 25 15.44 3.53 -0.74
C ALA A 25 14.59 3.25 -1.97
N THR A 26 13.28 3.12 -1.78
CA THR A 26 12.34 2.93 -2.89
C THR A 26 12.40 4.10 -3.85
N SER A 27 12.29 5.34 -3.33
CA SER A 27 12.37 6.54 -4.14
C SER A 27 13.67 6.65 -4.95
N VAL A 28 14.81 6.24 -4.38
CA VAL A 28 16.10 6.27 -5.07
C VAL A 28 16.16 5.24 -6.20
N TYR A 29 15.79 3.98 -5.93
CA TYR A 29 15.94 2.96 -6.97
C TYR A 29 14.94 3.11 -8.12
N ILE A 30 13.71 3.59 -7.85
CA ILE A 30 12.73 3.77 -8.93
C ILE A 30 13.13 4.88 -9.90
N ALA A 31 13.89 5.87 -9.42
CA ALA A 31 14.44 6.94 -10.24
C ALA A 31 15.61 6.46 -11.14
N SER A 32 16.24 5.33 -10.78
CA SER A 32 17.40 4.79 -11.48
C SER A 32 17.08 4.35 -12.92
N GLN A 33 18.06 4.47 -13.81
CA GLN A 33 17.94 3.94 -15.16
C GLN A 33 17.90 2.41 -15.19
N GLU A 34 18.54 1.76 -14.20
CA GLU A 34 18.52 0.30 -14.07
C GLU A 34 17.11 -0.24 -13.89
N TRP A 35 16.31 0.37 -13.00
CA TRP A 35 14.92 -0.02 -12.81
C TRP A 35 14.07 0.22 -14.06
N LYS A 36 14.19 1.41 -14.68
CA LYS A 36 13.45 1.76 -15.90
C LYS A 36 13.77 0.81 -17.05
N ASN A 37 15.05 0.51 -17.26
CA ASN A 37 15.49 -0.44 -18.29
C ASN A 37 14.96 -1.86 -18.02
N TYR A 38 14.87 -2.25 -16.74
CA TYR A 38 14.36 -3.56 -16.36
C TYR A 38 12.84 -3.70 -16.61
N LEU A 39 12.05 -2.63 -16.41
CA LEU A 39 10.65 -2.64 -16.80
C LEU A 39 10.48 -2.66 -18.33
N LEU A 40 11.27 -1.86 -19.03
CA LEU A 40 11.26 -1.80 -20.50
C LEU A 40 11.62 -3.14 -21.15
N SER A 41 12.49 -3.96 -20.54
CA SER A 41 12.83 -5.29 -21.08
C SER A 41 11.64 -6.26 -21.09
N PHE A 42 10.58 -5.99 -20.31
CA PHE A 42 9.31 -6.71 -20.34
C PHE A 42 8.21 -5.98 -21.10
N ASN A 43 8.56 -4.96 -21.89
CA ASN A 43 7.62 -4.12 -22.64
C ASN A 43 6.63 -3.35 -21.73
N ILE A 44 7.01 -3.08 -20.48
CA ILE A 44 6.26 -2.20 -19.58
C ILE A 44 6.75 -0.77 -19.86
N VAL A 45 6.01 -0.08 -20.73
CA VAL A 45 6.38 1.24 -21.27
C VAL A 45 5.75 2.42 -20.52
N PHE A 46 4.96 2.14 -19.48
CA PHE A 46 4.33 3.19 -18.70
C PHE A 46 5.34 3.94 -17.84
N PRO A 47 5.14 5.25 -17.61
CA PRO A 47 6.07 6.04 -16.83
C PRO A 47 6.10 5.56 -15.38
N VAL A 48 7.32 5.50 -14.83
CA VAL A 48 7.52 5.34 -13.39
C VAL A 48 7.24 6.70 -12.73
N PRO A 49 6.32 6.81 -11.76
CA PRO A 49 6.03 8.06 -11.06
C PRO A 49 7.28 8.70 -10.47
N SER A 50 7.35 10.03 -10.52
CA SER A 50 8.28 10.75 -9.67
C SER A 50 7.72 10.82 -8.26
N CYS A 51 8.56 10.54 -7.26
CA CYS A 51 8.23 10.84 -5.88
C CYS A 51 8.72 12.24 -5.52
N THR A 52 7.82 13.04 -4.93
CA THR A 52 8.14 14.39 -4.46
C THR A 52 9.14 14.40 -3.29
N THR A 53 9.30 13.26 -2.59
CA THR A 53 10.21 13.07 -1.44
C THR A 53 11.52 12.36 -1.84
N ALA A 54 12.02 12.62 -3.04
CA ALA A 54 13.13 11.89 -3.63
C ALA A 54 14.47 12.59 -3.42
N SER A 55 14.99 12.59 -2.19
CA SER A 55 16.40 12.94 -1.98
C SER A 55 17.12 11.89 -1.11
N VAL A 56 18.41 11.71 -1.38
CA VAL A 56 19.35 11.01 -0.46
C VAL A 56 19.30 11.62 0.96
N ASN A 57 18.85 12.87 1.06
CA ASN A 57 18.67 13.59 2.32
C ASN A 57 17.49 13.07 3.16
N ASP A 58 16.57 12.30 2.57
CA ASP A 58 15.39 11.80 3.28
C ASP A 58 15.67 10.54 4.10
N PHE A 59 16.79 9.86 3.84
CA PHE A 59 17.22 8.73 4.67
C PHE A 59 17.43 9.15 6.13
N PRO A 60 16.91 8.39 7.10
CA PRO A 60 17.27 8.59 8.50
C PRO A 60 18.77 8.34 8.70
N SER A 61 19.38 9.02 9.67
CA SER A 61 20.81 8.92 9.99
C SER A 61 21.24 7.52 10.43
N THR A 62 20.30 6.73 10.95
CA THR A 62 20.48 5.33 11.33
C THR A 62 19.34 4.48 10.75
N LEU A 63 19.65 3.23 10.44
CA LEU A 63 18.68 2.21 10.04
C LEU A 63 18.48 1.24 11.20
N ASP A 64 17.31 1.26 11.81
CA ASP A 64 16.95 0.30 12.85
C ASP A 64 16.41 -0.99 12.23
N LEU A 65 17.26 -2.03 12.25
CA LEU A 65 16.96 -3.39 11.81
C LEU A 65 16.59 -4.31 12.98
N SER A 66 16.17 -3.77 14.13
CA SER A 66 15.70 -4.59 15.25
C SER A 66 14.32 -5.17 14.97
N LYS A 67 14.09 -6.41 15.43
CA LYS A 67 12.77 -7.05 15.42
C LYS A 67 12.21 -6.98 16.84
N ASN A 68 10.97 -6.50 17.02
CA ASN A 68 10.32 -6.37 18.33
C ASN A 68 11.05 -5.50 19.36
N GLY A 69 11.81 -4.49 18.91
CA GLY A 69 12.59 -3.64 19.81
C GLY A 69 13.76 -4.35 20.51
N ASN A 70 14.11 -5.58 20.09
CA ASN A 70 15.30 -6.24 20.57
C ASN A 70 16.53 -5.71 19.82
N ILE A 71 17.18 -4.71 20.41
CA ILE A 71 18.34 -4.00 19.86
C ILE A 71 19.56 -4.91 19.71
N THR A 72 19.64 -6.05 20.43
CA THR A 72 20.85 -6.88 20.44
C THR A 72 20.99 -7.80 19.23
N SER A 73 19.94 -7.95 18.41
CA SER A 73 19.96 -8.80 17.21
C SER A 73 19.56 -7.99 15.99
N ARG A 74 20.54 -7.45 15.27
CA ARG A 74 20.33 -6.84 13.96
C ARG A 74 19.78 -7.89 13.00
N MET A 75 18.68 -7.61 12.30
CA MET A 75 18.17 -8.49 11.25
C MET A 75 19.16 -8.54 10.07
N PRO A 76 19.78 -9.70 9.76
CA PRO A 76 20.64 -9.82 8.59
C PRO A 76 19.83 -9.98 7.29
N VAL A 77 18.52 -10.24 7.40
CA VAL A 77 17.64 -10.55 6.27
C VAL A 77 16.39 -9.69 6.34
N ILE A 78 16.04 -9.03 5.24
CA ILE A 78 14.72 -8.44 5.02
C ILE A 78 13.87 -9.43 4.23
N ASN A 79 12.79 -9.89 4.82
CA ASN A 79 11.78 -10.76 4.21
C ASN A 79 10.84 -9.92 3.38
N MET A 80 10.82 -10.17 2.08
CA MET A 80 9.88 -9.57 1.15
C MET A 80 8.92 -10.63 0.66
N CYS A 81 7.68 -10.22 0.38
CA CYS A 81 6.72 -11.14 -0.21
C CYS A 81 5.86 -10.56 -1.29
N TYR A 82 5.39 -11.47 -2.14
CA TYR A 82 4.46 -11.22 -3.22
C TYR A 82 3.52 -12.43 -3.36
N GLU A 83 2.52 -12.33 -4.21
CA GLU A 83 1.49 -13.35 -4.39
C GLU A 83 2.03 -14.63 -5.07
N TYR A 84 1.57 -15.79 -4.61
CA TYR A 84 1.99 -17.10 -5.15
C TYR A 84 1.62 -17.31 -6.61
N ASN A 85 0.50 -16.75 -7.04
CA ASN A 85 -0.02 -16.87 -8.41
C ASN A 85 0.47 -15.74 -9.34
N ALA A 86 1.50 -14.99 -8.94
CA ALA A 86 2.14 -14.00 -9.79
C ALA A 86 2.65 -14.68 -11.07
N LEU A 87 2.13 -14.27 -12.22
CA LEU A 87 2.56 -14.81 -13.52
C LEU A 87 3.72 -14.00 -14.08
N HIS A 88 4.50 -14.61 -14.97
CA HIS A 88 5.54 -13.89 -15.71
C HIS A 88 4.97 -12.62 -16.36
N PRO A 89 5.64 -11.46 -16.23
CA PRO A 89 7.00 -11.24 -15.70
C PRO A 89 7.07 -10.86 -14.21
N TRP A 90 5.94 -10.76 -13.51
CA TRP A 90 5.85 -10.12 -12.20
C TRP A 90 6.77 -10.67 -11.12
N PRO A 91 6.94 -11.99 -10.93
CA PRO A 91 7.89 -12.49 -9.94
C PRO A 91 9.31 -11.94 -10.14
N LEU A 92 9.74 -11.76 -11.38
CA LEU A 92 11.07 -11.22 -11.71
C LEU A 92 11.16 -9.73 -11.40
N ILE A 93 10.10 -8.98 -11.73
CA ILE A 93 9.97 -7.54 -11.43
C ILE A 93 9.98 -7.30 -9.92
N HIS A 94 9.19 -8.07 -9.17
CA HIS A 94 9.12 -8.04 -7.71
C HIS A 94 10.49 -8.33 -7.08
N GLN A 95 11.15 -9.40 -7.54
CA GLN A 95 12.48 -9.74 -7.04
C GLN A 95 13.53 -8.68 -7.37
N LYS A 96 13.51 -8.12 -8.59
CA LYS A 96 14.44 -7.06 -8.97
C LYS A 96 14.21 -5.80 -8.13
N ALA A 97 12.97 -5.39 -7.91
CA ALA A 97 12.63 -4.27 -7.04
C ALA A 97 13.20 -4.47 -5.63
N GLY A 98 13.00 -5.66 -5.06
CA GLY A 98 13.54 -6.00 -3.74
C GLY A 98 15.07 -6.03 -3.68
N GLN A 99 15.74 -6.56 -4.72
CA GLN A 99 17.19 -6.55 -4.83
C GLN A 99 17.76 -5.13 -4.90
N LEU A 100 17.14 -4.26 -5.70
CA LEU A 100 17.54 -2.86 -5.80
C LEU A 100 17.34 -2.12 -4.49
N LEU A 101 16.20 -2.33 -3.82
CA LEU A 101 15.91 -1.78 -2.50
C LEU A 101 17.01 -2.15 -1.49
N ILE A 102 17.38 -3.44 -1.40
CA ILE A 102 18.48 -3.87 -0.52
C ILE A 102 19.80 -3.24 -0.93
N SER A 103 20.15 -3.26 -2.22
CA SER A 103 21.40 -2.64 -2.71
C SER A 103 21.49 -1.17 -2.29
N THR A 104 20.40 -0.41 -2.43
CA THR A 104 20.33 0.99 -2.00
C THR A 104 20.54 1.14 -0.49
N LEU A 105 19.91 0.31 0.35
CA LEU A 105 20.12 0.32 1.80
C LEU A 105 21.56 -0.03 2.18
N LYS A 106 22.14 -1.08 1.58
CA LYS A 106 23.52 -1.51 1.81
C LYS A 106 24.50 -0.39 1.53
N ASN A 107 24.34 0.27 0.37
CA ASN A 107 25.19 1.39 -0.04
C ASN A 107 25.02 2.59 0.89
N ARG A 108 23.78 2.91 1.29
CA ARG A 108 23.50 4.08 2.15
C ARG A 108 24.07 3.94 3.56
N TYR A 109 23.94 2.75 4.15
CA TYR A 109 24.28 2.49 5.55
C TYR A 109 25.59 1.70 5.72
N ASN A 110 26.29 1.39 4.64
CA ASN A 110 27.50 0.55 4.60
C ASN A 110 27.31 -0.82 5.28
N ILE A 111 26.19 -1.49 4.99
CA ILE A 111 25.83 -2.79 5.58
C ILE A 111 26.10 -3.90 4.55
N GLN A 112 27.23 -4.60 4.66
CA GLN A 112 27.65 -5.53 3.60
C GLN A 112 26.92 -6.87 3.58
N ASP A 113 26.42 -7.30 4.73
CA ASP A 113 25.82 -8.62 4.95
C ASP A 113 24.29 -8.59 5.06
N LEU A 114 23.65 -7.45 4.73
CA LEU A 114 22.20 -7.39 4.58
C LEU A 114 21.76 -8.18 3.34
N GLN A 115 20.79 -9.07 3.51
CA GLN A 115 20.24 -9.95 2.47
C GLN A 115 18.73 -9.71 2.31
N VAL A 116 18.20 -10.13 1.16
CA VAL A 116 16.75 -10.26 0.94
C VAL A 116 16.36 -11.72 0.90
N ASN A 117 15.23 -12.05 1.50
CA ASN A 117 14.56 -13.32 1.33
C ASN A 117 13.19 -13.07 0.67
N PHE A 118 12.88 -13.81 -0.40
CA PHE A 118 11.61 -13.69 -1.11
C PHE A 118 10.69 -14.85 -0.76
N THR A 119 9.46 -14.54 -0.37
CA THR A 119 8.45 -15.54 -0.04
C THR A 119 7.17 -15.27 -0.83
N THR A 120 6.48 -16.34 -1.21
CA THR A 120 5.20 -16.24 -1.89
C THR A 120 4.05 -16.43 -0.89
N VAL A 121 2.97 -15.68 -1.08
CA VAL A 121 1.80 -15.70 -0.22
C VAL A 121 0.62 -16.29 -0.98
N ASN A 122 -0.02 -17.29 -0.38
CA ASN A 122 -1.29 -17.79 -0.89
C ASN A 122 -2.39 -16.76 -0.62
N THR A 123 -3.00 -16.25 -1.69
CA THR A 123 -3.99 -15.19 -1.67
C THR A 123 -5.44 -15.68 -1.76
N THR A 124 -5.67 -16.99 -1.76
CA THR A 124 -7.00 -17.58 -2.00
C THR A 124 -8.01 -17.28 -0.89
N LEU A 125 -7.59 -17.29 0.38
CA LEU A 125 -8.52 -17.18 1.51
C LEU A 125 -8.93 -15.73 1.84
N LEU A 126 -7.97 -14.81 1.95
CA LEU A 126 -8.23 -13.41 2.33
C LEU A 126 -8.22 -12.46 1.13
N GLY A 127 -8.16 -13.01 -0.09
CA GLY A 127 -7.91 -12.24 -1.31
C GLY A 127 -6.47 -11.71 -1.38
N TYR A 128 -6.15 -11.09 -2.51
CA TYR A 128 -4.81 -10.57 -2.81
C TYR A 128 -4.28 -9.60 -1.76
N PHE A 129 -4.97 -8.46 -1.55
CA PHE A 129 -4.48 -7.42 -0.64
C PHE A 129 -4.55 -7.85 0.82
N GLY A 130 -5.66 -8.49 1.23
CA GLY A 130 -5.85 -8.94 2.61
C GLY A 130 -4.79 -9.93 3.08
N SER A 131 -4.39 -10.86 2.21
CA SER A 131 -3.36 -11.86 2.54
C SER A 131 -1.97 -11.23 2.69
N LEU A 132 -1.55 -10.39 1.73
CA LEU A 132 -0.26 -9.70 1.80
C LEU A 132 -0.18 -8.74 2.99
N LYS A 133 -1.27 -8.01 3.27
CA LYS A 133 -1.41 -7.16 4.46
C LYS A 133 -1.24 -7.95 5.75
N ALA A 134 -1.89 -9.10 5.88
CA ALA A 134 -1.75 -9.94 7.07
C ALA A 134 -0.31 -10.41 7.30
N PHE A 135 0.44 -10.69 6.23
CA PHE A 135 1.85 -11.09 6.31
C PHE A 135 2.76 -9.94 6.76
N VAL A 136 2.56 -8.70 6.27
CA VAL A 136 3.35 -7.56 6.77
C VAL A 136 2.97 -7.17 8.20
N ASP A 137 1.69 -7.25 8.57
CA ASP A 137 1.20 -6.91 9.91
C ASP A 137 1.61 -7.90 11.00
N SER A 138 1.81 -9.17 10.63
CA SER A 138 2.33 -10.21 11.53
C SER A 138 3.86 -10.22 11.62
N GLY A 139 4.54 -9.52 10.70
CA GLY A 139 5.99 -9.55 10.58
C GLY A 139 6.55 -10.86 10.00
N ASP A 140 5.70 -11.66 9.35
CA ASP A 140 6.10 -12.77 8.48
C ASP A 140 6.81 -12.21 7.22
N CYS A 141 6.39 -11.02 6.75
CA CYS A 141 7.14 -10.18 5.82
C CYS A 141 7.47 -8.82 6.45
N ASP A 142 8.56 -8.23 6.00
CA ASP A 142 8.93 -6.86 6.32
C ASP A 142 8.35 -5.88 5.28
N VAL A 143 8.32 -6.28 4.00
CA VAL A 143 7.80 -5.51 2.87
C VAL A 143 7.00 -6.42 1.93
N ALA A 144 5.80 -6.01 1.52
CA ALA A 144 5.07 -6.64 0.42
C ALA A 144 5.48 -5.96 -0.90
N ILE A 145 6.21 -6.67 -1.76
CA ILE A 145 6.78 -6.19 -3.02
C ILE A 145 5.95 -6.68 -4.22
N ALA A 146 4.63 -6.38 -4.23
CA ALA A 146 3.64 -7.15 -5.00
C ALA A 146 2.93 -6.42 -6.16
N SER A 147 3.36 -5.24 -6.59
CA SER A 147 2.71 -4.41 -7.62
C SER A 147 1.26 -4.07 -7.25
N THR A 148 1.03 -3.81 -5.97
CA THR A 148 -0.30 -3.50 -5.44
C THR A 148 -0.72 -2.10 -5.85
N ASN A 149 -1.90 -1.95 -6.48
CA ASN A 149 -2.47 -0.62 -6.77
C ASN A 149 -2.85 0.12 -5.48
N TRP A 150 -2.68 1.45 -5.49
CA TRP A 150 -2.97 2.32 -4.35
C TRP A 150 -4.30 3.02 -4.55
N ASP A 151 -5.32 2.55 -3.84
CA ASP A 151 -6.57 3.27 -3.73
C ASP A 151 -6.74 3.83 -2.30
N ASN A 152 -7.65 4.77 -2.12
CA ASN A 152 -7.91 5.40 -0.82
C ASN A 152 -8.27 4.38 0.26
N SER A 153 -8.93 3.26 -0.10
CA SER A 153 -9.27 2.21 0.84
C SER A 153 -8.02 1.51 1.38
N ARG A 154 -7.06 1.18 0.51
CA ARG A 154 -5.81 0.50 0.88
C ARG A 154 -4.82 1.43 1.58
N LEU A 155 -4.74 2.69 1.17
CA LEU A 155 -3.85 3.69 1.80
C LEU A 155 -4.17 3.90 3.29
N SER A 156 -5.42 3.71 3.71
CA SER A 156 -5.81 3.76 5.13
C SER A 156 -5.36 2.52 5.94
N GLN A 157 -5.01 1.44 5.26
CA GLN A 157 -4.79 0.12 5.84
C GLN A 157 -3.31 -0.30 5.87
N ALA A 158 -2.47 0.25 5.01
CA ALA A 158 -1.06 -0.09 4.89
C ALA A 158 -0.22 1.14 4.57
N HIS A 159 1.08 1.08 4.86
CA HIS A 159 2.01 2.15 4.51
C HIS A 159 2.64 1.86 3.16
N PHE A 160 2.18 2.55 2.11
CA PHE A 160 2.72 2.40 0.77
C PHE A 160 4.00 3.21 0.61
N GLN A 161 5.03 2.57 0.04
CA GLN A 161 6.24 3.27 -0.40
C GLN A 161 5.92 4.07 -1.65
N CYS A 162 6.91 4.77 -2.21
CA CYS A 162 6.86 5.27 -3.58
C CYS A 162 6.43 4.25 -4.64
N ALA A 163 5.67 4.71 -5.63
CA ALA A 163 5.14 3.85 -6.68
C ALA A 163 6.27 3.51 -7.62
N TYR A 164 6.57 2.23 -7.75
CA TYR A 164 7.65 1.79 -8.63
C TYR A 164 7.17 1.61 -10.08
N GLY A 165 5.88 1.82 -10.35
CA GLY A 165 5.33 1.83 -11.70
C GLY A 165 3.92 2.38 -11.74
N THR A 166 3.43 2.56 -12.96
CA THR A 166 2.02 2.86 -13.23
C THR A 166 1.47 1.92 -14.28
N SER A 167 0.16 1.83 -14.32
CA SER A 167 -0.56 1.20 -15.41
C SER A 167 -1.87 1.95 -15.67
N PHE A 168 -2.65 1.41 -16.58
CA PHE A 168 -3.98 1.84 -16.96
C PHE A 168 -4.89 0.61 -17.01
N ASN A 169 -6.20 0.82 -17.09
CA ASN A 169 -7.05 -0.23 -17.62
C ASN A 169 -6.75 -0.39 -19.10
N GLY A 170 -6.80 -1.61 -19.61
CA GLY A 170 -6.63 -1.88 -21.02
C GLY A 170 -7.56 -2.96 -21.48
N TYR A 171 -7.75 -3.04 -22.80
CA TYR A 171 -8.36 -4.20 -23.42
C TYR A 171 -7.46 -4.76 -24.51
N LEU A 172 -7.38 -6.08 -24.55
CA LEU A 172 -6.71 -6.84 -25.61
C LEU A 172 -7.78 -7.37 -26.55
N ARG A 173 -7.84 -6.80 -27.76
CA ARG A 173 -8.72 -7.24 -28.84
C ARG A 173 -8.12 -8.49 -29.49
N SER A 174 -8.89 -9.58 -29.57
CA SER A 174 -8.52 -10.79 -30.31
C SER A 174 -8.78 -10.66 -31.81
N GLY A 175 -8.52 -11.72 -32.59
CA GLY A 175 -8.87 -11.80 -34.00
C GLY A 175 -10.33 -12.18 -34.29
N LEU A 176 -11.13 -12.53 -33.28
CA LEU A 176 -12.52 -12.97 -33.47
C LEU A 176 -13.33 -11.86 -34.16
N ASP A 177 -13.92 -12.13 -35.32
CA ASP A 177 -14.82 -11.20 -36.04
C ASP A 177 -14.20 -9.80 -36.32
N ILE A 178 -12.90 -9.74 -36.62
CA ILE A 178 -12.17 -8.47 -36.85
C ILE A 178 -12.69 -7.65 -38.05
N ASP A 179 -13.24 -8.33 -39.06
CA ASP A 179 -13.73 -7.70 -40.28
C ASP A 179 -15.12 -7.09 -40.12
N THR A 180 -15.93 -7.60 -39.20
CA THR A 180 -17.32 -7.18 -38.99
C THR A 180 -17.48 -6.31 -37.74
N ILE A 181 -16.84 -6.66 -36.63
CA ILE A 181 -16.93 -5.92 -35.37
C ILE A 181 -15.76 -4.93 -35.27
N LYS A 182 -16.05 -3.68 -35.62
CA LYS A 182 -15.11 -2.57 -35.49
C LYS A 182 -15.13 -2.02 -34.06
N VAL A 183 -13.95 -1.95 -33.45
CA VAL A 183 -13.75 -1.48 -32.07
C VAL A 183 -12.71 -0.37 -32.10
N SER A 184 -13.13 0.89 -32.02
CA SER A 184 -12.21 2.04 -31.96
C SER A 184 -11.95 2.50 -30.52
N SER A 185 -12.85 2.15 -29.60
CA SER A 185 -12.76 2.44 -28.18
C SER A 185 -13.30 1.28 -27.35
N VAL A 186 -13.03 1.29 -26.03
CA VAL A 186 -13.56 0.28 -25.11
C VAL A 186 -15.09 0.25 -25.10
N TYR A 187 -15.76 1.38 -25.33
CA TYR A 187 -17.22 1.46 -25.31
C TYR A 187 -17.86 0.81 -26.55
N ASP A 188 -17.12 0.68 -27.66
CA ASP A 188 -17.59 -0.06 -28.83
C ASP A 188 -17.73 -1.55 -28.56
N LEU A 189 -17.18 -2.06 -27.45
CA LEU A 189 -17.40 -3.42 -27.01
C LEU A 189 -18.84 -3.66 -26.54
N ASN A 190 -19.61 -2.60 -26.22
CA ASN A 190 -20.96 -2.66 -25.66
C ASN A 190 -22.04 -3.07 -26.68
N GLN A 191 -21.93 -4.29 -27.23
CA GLN A 191 -22.82 -4.83 -28.25
C GLN A 191 -23.21 -6.28 -27.93
N ALA A 192 -24.44 -6.67 -28.28
CA ALA A 192 -25.01 -8.00 -27.99
C ALA A 192 -24.18 -9.18 -28.51
N ALA A 193 -23.51 -9.01 -29.65
CA ALA A 193 -22.67 -10.05 -30.26
C ALA A 193 -21.26 -10.14 -29.65
N VAL A 194 -20.85 -9.15 -28.86
CA VAL A 194 -19.48 -9.04 -28.35
C VAL A 194 -19.34 -9.80 -27.04
N LYS A 195 -18.28 -10.61 -26.96
CA LYS A 195 -17.88 -11.38 -25.78
C LYS A 195 -16.66 -10.73 -25.14
N VAL A 196 -16.78 -10.32 -23.88
CA VAL A 196 -15.72 -9.64 -23.14
C VAL A 196 -15.31 -10.50 -21.94
N ALA A 197 -14.07 -10.97 -21.93
CA ALA A 197 -13.50 -11.66 -20.79
C ALA A 197 -13.05 -10.68 -19.71
N VAL A 198 -13.37 -10.98 -18.46
CA VAL A 198 -12.91 -10.24 -17.27
C VAL A 198 -12.62 -11.19 -16.12
N TYR A 199 -11.62 -10.84 -15.29
CA TYR A 199 -11.33 -11.62 -14.10
C TYR A 199 -12.39 -11.34 -13.05
N LYS A 200 -13.13 -12.37 -12.63
CA LYS A 200 -14.25 -12.28 -11.69
C LYS A 200 -13.87 -11.55 -10.40
N ALA A 201 -14.80 -10.72 -9.90
CA ALA A 201 -14.68 -9.99 -8.64
C ALA A 201 -13.48 -9.04 -8.55
N THR A 202 -12.98 -8.57 -9.69
CA THR A 202 -12.00 -7.49 -9.78
C THR A 202 -12.66 -6.16 -10.12
N THR A 203 -11.91 -5.06 -10.03
CA THR A 203 -12.34 -3.75 -10.52
C THR A 203 -12.65 -3.77 -12.02
N TYR A 204 -11.98 -4.62 -12.80
CA TYR A 204 -12.26 -4.81 -14.23
C TYR A 204 -13.62 -5.45 -14.49
N ASP A 205 -14.01 -6.44 -13.67
CA ASP A 205 -15.34 -7.08 -13.74
C ASP A 205 -16.45 -6.08 -13.38
N GLN A 206 -16.27 -5.35 -12.29
CA GLN A 206 -17.21 -4.29 -11.88
C GLN A 206 -17.36 -3.22 -12.97
N TRP A 207 -16.23 -2.75 -13.52
CA TRP A 207 -16.23 -1.76 -14.58
C TRP A 207 -16.94 -2.26 -15.84
N ALA A 208 -16.60 -3.47 -16.32
CA ALA A 208 -17.21 -4.02 -17.53
C ALA A 208 -18.71 -4.29 -17.35
N THR A 209 -19.12 -4.78 -16.18
CA THR A 209 -20.54 -4.98 -15.86
C THR A 209 -21.32 -3.67 -15.89
N ALA A 210 -20.74 -2.58 -15.39
CA ALA A 210 -21.40 -1.28 -15.34
C ALA A 210 -21.42 -0.55 -16.71
N ASN A 211 -20.34 -0.68 -17.50
CA ASN A 211 -20.14 0.13 -18.71
C ASN A 211 -20.45 -0.60 -20.02
N LEU A 212 -20.48 -1.94 -20.01
CA LEU A 212 -20.72 -2.78 -21.17
C LEU A 212 -21.97 -3.69 -20.98
N PRO A 213 -23.14 -3.14 -20.59
CA PRO A 213 -24.31 -3.94 -20.22
C PRO A 213 -24.90 -4.77 -21.36
N ASN A 214 -24.66 -4.40 -22.62
CA ASN A 214 -25.13 -5.14 -23.79
C ASN A 214 -24.16 -6.24 -24.21
N SER A 215 -22.94 -6.29 -23.68
CA SER A 215 -21.96 -7.33 -24.02
C SER A 215 -22.22 -8.63 -23.26
N GLN A 216 -21.75 -9.74 -23.81
CA GLN A 216 -21.66 -11.01 -23.11
C GLN A 216 -20.39 -11.05 -22.24
N ILE A 217 -20.54 -10.78 -20.94
CA ILE A 217 -19.41 -10.78 -20.00
C ILE A 217 -19.04 -12.22 -19.60
N ILE A 218 -17.88 -12.68 -20.07
CA ILE A 218 -17.31 -13.99 -19.74
C ILE A 218 -16.40 -13.84 -18.51
N ARG A 219 -16.86 -14.31 -17.35
CA ARG A 219 -16.12 -14.21 -16.09
C ARG A 219 -15.29 -15.47 -15.86
N PHE A 220 -13.97 -15.33 -15.76
CA PHE A 220 -13.06 -16.42 -15.39
C PHE A 220 -12.57 -16.26 -13.95
N SER A 221 -12.08 -17.33 -13.34
CA SER A 221 -11.67 -17.33 -11.92
C SER A 221 -10.33 -17.98 -11.62
N GLY A 222 -9.74 -18.71 -12.57
CA GLY A 222 -8.39 -19.26 -12.41
C GLY A 222 -7.27 -18.23 -12.47
N GLY A 223 -7.56 -16.99 -12.89
CA GLY A 223 -6.54 -16.00 -13.22
C GLY A 223 -6.14 -16.08 -14.69
N TYR A 224 -5.06 -15.39 -15.08
CA TYR A 224 -4.84 -15.12 -16.50
C TYR A 224 -4.46 -16.34 -17.35
N TYR A 225 -4.06 -17.47 -16.75
CA TYR A 225 -3.82 -18.69 -17.52
C TYR A 225 -5.09 -19.20 -18.23
N GLU A 226 -6.29 -18.85 -17.73
CA GLU A 226 -7.56 -19.14 -18.41
C GLU A 226 -7.87 -18.11 -19.50
N ALA A 227 -7.48 -16.85 -19.27
CA ALA A 227 -7.83 -15.74 -20.13
C ALA A 227 -6.99 -15.68 -21.41
N TRP A 228 -5.69 -15.99 -21.32
CA TRP A 228 -4.79 -15.94 -22.48
C TRP A 228 -5.21 -16.92 -23.59
N PRO A 229 -5.54 -18.20 -23.31
CA PRO A 229 -6.06 -19.10 -24.33
C PRO A 229 -7.37 -18.62 -24.95
N MET A 230 -8.26 -17.94 -24.22
CA MET A 230 -9.50 -17.41 -24.79
C MET A 230 -9.22 -16.37 -25.87
N ILE A 231 -8.18 -15.55 -25.71
CA ILE A 231 -7.73 -14.59 -26.73
C ILE A 231 -7.08 -15.30 -27.90
N LEU A 232 -6.10 -16.17 -27.64
CA LEU A 232 -5.34 -16.85 -28.70
C LEU A 232 -6.23 -17.77 -29.57
N ASN A 233 -7.24 -18.38 -28.97
CA ASN A 233 -8.17 -19.26 -29.66
C ASN A 233 -9.40 -18.53 -30.21
N ASN A 234 -9.41 -17.19 -30.21
CA ASN A 234 -10.53 -16.37 -30.69
C ASN A 234 -11.89 -16.76 -30.07
N GLN A 235 -11.92 -17.10 -28.77
CA GLN A 235 -13.16 -17.47 -28.06
C GLN A 235 -13.92 -16.25 -27.54
N VAL A 236 -13.20 -15.17 -27.27
CA VAL A 236 -13.73 -13.87 -26.84
C VAL A 236 -13.22 -12.78 -27.77
N HIS A 237 -13.95 -11.66 -27.85
CA HIS A 237 -13.56 -10.53 -28.67
C HIS A 237 -12.52 -9.68 -27.98
N ALA A 238 -12.67 -9.47 -26.68
CA ALA A 238 -11.74 -8.69 -25.88
C ALA A 238 -11.53 -9.29 -24.50
N LEU A 239 -10.37 -9.02 -23.91
CA LEU A 239 -10.06 -9.24 -22.50
C LEU A 239 -9.76 -7.87 -21.87
N ILE A 240 -10.48 -7.51 -20.81
CA ILE A 240 -10.24 -6.26 -20.07
C ILE A 240 -9.48 -6.56 -18.79
N THR A 241 -8.31 -5.94 -18.63
CA THR A 241 -7.47 -6.07 -17.44
C THR A 241 -6.39 -4.98 -17.37
N ASP A 242 -5.33 -5.17 -16.59
CA ASP A 242 -4.18 -4.26 -16.49
C ASP A 242 -3.48 -4.11 -17.84
N ALA A 243 -3.28 -2.88 -18.30
CA ALA A 243 -2.68 -2.62 -19.60
C ALA A 243 -1.22 -3.11 -19.70
N ALA A 244 -0.47 -3.14 -18.61
CA ALA A 244 0.91 -3.61 -18.59
C ALA A 244 0.94 -5.12 -18.84
N ASP A 245 0.05 -5.87 -18.20
CA ASP A 245 -0.13 -7.30 -18.45
C ASP A 245 -0.43 -7.59 -19.91
N LEU A 246 -1.35 -6.81 -20.49
CA LEU A 246 -1.76 -6.97 -21.87
C LEU A 246 -0.63 -6.67 -22.86
N LEU A 247 0.13 -5.59 -22.65
CA LEU A 247 1.25 -5.20 -23.50
C LEU A 247 2.40 -6.21 -23.42
N THR A 248 2.72 -6.70 -22.23
CA THR A 248 3.73 -7.75 -22.05
C THR A 248 3.28 -9.05 -22.73
N PHE A 249 2.02 -9.46 -22.52
CA PHE A 249 1.47 -10.65 -23.16
C PHE A 249 1.51 -10.56 -24.69
N LEU A 250 1.05 -9.44 -25.25
CA LEU A 250 1.03 -9.23 -26.71
C LEU A 250 2.45 -9.22 -27.29
N ALA A 251 3.41 -8.60 -26.61
CA ALA A 251 4.80 -8.61 -27.05
C ALA A 251 5.37 -10.04 -27.10
N ALA A 252 5.11 -10.85 -26.09
CA ALA A 252 5.57 -12.24 -26.03
C ALA A 252 4.84 -13.19 -27.01
N ASN A 253 3.62 -12.84 -27.43
CA ASN A 253 2.75 -13.73 -28.23
C ASN A 253 2.38 -13.15 -29.61
N LYS A 254 3.09 -12.13 -30.10
CA LYS A 254 2.72 -11.42 -31.34
C LYS A 254 2.61 -12.35 -32.54
N ALA A 255 3.43 -13.40 -32.61
CA ALA A 255 3.37 -14.41 -33.67
C ALA A 255 2.07 -15.24 -33.64
N ASN A 256 1.54 -15.51 -32.44
CA ASN A 256 0.31 -16.30 -32.25
C ASN A 256 -0.95 -15.44 -32.23
N CYS A 257 -0.82 -14.12 -32.11
CA CYS A 257 -1.93 -13.19 -32.26
C CYS A 257 -1.58 -11.99 -33.15
N THR A 258 -1.48 -12.26 -34.44
CA THR A 258 -1.07 -11.26 -35.45
C THR A 258 -2.05 -10.09 -35.53
N SER A 259 -3.36 -10.35 -35.43
CA SER A 259 -4.43 -9.36 -35.43
C SER A 259 -4.74 -8.76 -34.05
N CYS A 260 -4.11 -9.26 -32.98
CA CYS A 260 -4.31 -8.66 -31.66
C CYS A 260 -3.77 -7.24 -31.59
N ARG A 261 -4.51 -6.40 -30.85
CA ARG A 261 -4.05 -5.08 -30.40
C ARG A 261 -4.45 -4.85 -28.95
N VAL A 262 -3.64 -4.06 -28.26
CA VAL A 262 -3.93 -3.54 -26.93
C VAL A 262 -4.25 -2.07 -27.06
N ASP A 263 -5.37 -1.66 -26.47
CA ASP A 263 -5.73 -0.26 -26.30
C ASP A 263 -5.87 0.03 -24.80
N VAL A 264 -5.43 1.22 -24.39
CA VAL A 264 -5.49 1.68 -22.99
C VAL A 264 -6.67 2.63 -22.80
N PHE A 265 -7.27 2.62 -21.62
CA PHE A 265 -8.38 3.51 -21.29
C PHE A 265 -8.46 3.81 -19.78
N GLY A 266 -9.29 4.78 -19.44
CA GLY A 266 -9.48 5.23 -18.07
C GLY A 266 -8.27 6.00 -17.53
N ASP A 267 -8.26 6.20 -16.22
CA ASP A 267 -7.22 6.95 -15.55
C ASP A 267 -6.00 6.08 -15.27
N GLN A 268 -4.84 6.73 -15.27
CA GLN A 268 -3.59 6.13 -14.80
C GLN A 268 -3.72 5.78 -13.32
N PHE A 269 -3.25 4.59 -12.94
CA PHE A 269 -3.11 4.23 -11.53
C PHE A 269 -1.68 3.82 -11.21
N SER A 270 -1.28 4.11 -9.98
CA SER A 270 0.02 3.74 -9.44
C SER A 270 -0.03 2.40 -8.75
N PHE A 271 1.07 1.66 -8.87
CA PHE A 271 1.31 0.46 -8.08
C PHE A 271 2.69 0.47 -7.45
N GLY A 272 2.84 -0.26 -6.35
CA GLY A 272 4.10 -0.30 -5.63
C GLY A 272 4.11 -1.32 -4.52
N SER A 273 5.10 -1.17 -3.64
CA SER A 273 5.24 -1.96 -2.43
C SER A 273 4.56 -1.30 -1.25
N PHE A 274 4.31 -2.07 -0.21
CA PHE A 274 3.86 -1.54 1.07
C PHE A 274 4.44 -2.30 2.26
N THR A 275 4.39 -1.65 3.41
CA THR A 275 4.74 -2.19 4.72
C THR A 275 3.52 -2.08 5.65
N SER A 276 3.63 -2.64 6.85
CA SER A 276 2.60 -2.43 7.86
C SER A 276 2.50 -0.94 8.24
N ASN A 277 1.28 -0.45 8.43
CA ASN A 277 1.03 0.88 9.00
C ASN A 277 1.17 0.92 10.53
N LYS A 278 1.49 -0.21 11.17
CA LYS A 278 1.71 -0.31 12.62
C LYS A 278 3.14 0.12 12.97
N ILE A 279 3.37 1.42 12.89
CA ILE A 279 4.69 2.04 13.06
C ILE A 279 4.87 2.51 14.51
N THR A 280 5.92 2.04 15.18
CA THR A 280 6.35 2.60 16.47
C THR A 280 6.96 3.98 16.26
N THR A 281 6.32 4.99 16.83
CA THR A 281 6.98 6.26 17.13
C THR A 281 7.66 6.10 18.49
N SER A 282 8.97 6.37 18.55
CA SER A 282 9.70 6.29 19.82
C SER A 282 9.05 7.23 20.84
N LEU A 283 8.51 6.68 21.93
CA LEU A 283 7.96 7.44 23.06
C LEU A 283 9.06 8.17 23.85
N ALA A 284 10.34 7.93 23.55
CA ALA A 284 11.46 8.49 24.30
C ALA A 284 11.51 10.02 24.25
N THR A 285 11.08 10.66 23.16
CA THR A 285 10.97 12.13 23.08
C THR A 285 9.83 12.68 23.93
N ARG A 286 8.70 11.95 24.09
CA ARG A 286 7.62 12.36 24.99
C ARG A 286 8.01 12.22 26.46
N SER A 287 8.74 11.15 26.81
CA SER A 287 9.21 10.93 28.19
C SER A 287 10.28 11.96 28.61
N MET A 288 11.19 12.36 27.72
CA MET A 288 12.15 13.42 28.03
C MET A 288 11.48 14.78 28.23
N VAL A 289 10.49 15.16 27.41
CA VAL A 289 9.75 16.41 27.61
C VAL A 289 8.99 16.41 28.93
N PHE A 290 8.38 15.28 29.33
CA PHE A 290 7.68 15.18 30.61
C PHE A 290 8.64 15.25 31.81
N ASN A 291 9.82 14.61 31.71
CA ASN A 291 10.84 14.68 32.76
C ASN A 291 11.44 16.09 32.87
N PHE A 292 11.72 16.78 31.76
CA PHE A 292 12.18 18.17 31.79
C PHE A 292 11.12 19.13 32.31
N LEU A 293 9.84 18.95 31.93
CA LEU A 293 8.73 19.76 32.43
C LEU A 293 8.55 19.57 33.94
N MET A 294 8.59 18.33 34.42
CA MET A 294 8.55 18.04 35.86
C MET A 294 9.75 18.65 36.57
N MET A 295 10.96 18.54 36.02
CA MET A 295 12.15 19.14 36.62
C MET A 295 12.06 20.67 36.68
N MET A 296 11.50 21.33 35.65
CA MET A 296 11.25 22.78 35.68
C MET A 296 10.17 23.16 36.71
N ILE A 297 9.10 22.38 36.86
CA ILE A 297 8.09 22.60 37.92
C ILE A 297 8.72 22.45 39.30
N PHE A 298 9.60 21.47 39.51
CA PHE A 298 10.34 21.34 40.77
C PHE A 298 11.27 22.53 41.01
N MET A 299 12.00 23.01 40.01
CA MET A 299 12.88 24.18 40.19
C MET A 299 12.10 25.47 40.47
N ILE A 300 10.96 25.71 39.81
CA ILE A 300 10.09 26.87 40.09
C ILE A 300 9.40 26.74 41.46
N GLY A 301 9.04 25.52 41.87
CA GLY A 301 8.47 25.25 43.19
C GLY A 301 9.43 25.46 44.35
N PHE A 302 10.75 25.32 44.13
CA PHE A 302 11.77 25.60 45.14
C PHE A 302 12.04 27.11 45.30
N ASP A 303 11.96 27.91 44.24
CA ASP A 303 12.14 29.38 44.34
C ASP A 303 10.93 30.10 44.98
N LEU A 304 9.72 29.56 44.84
CA LEU A 304 8.54 30.13 45.51
C LEU A 304 8.59 30.02 47.04
N LYS A 305 9.38 29.11 47.61
CA LYS A 305 9.64 29.07 49.06
C LYS A 305 10.61 30.16 49.53
N SER A 306 11.51 30.64 48.66
CA SER A 306 12.41 31.76 48.99
C SER A 306 11.73 33.13 48.88
N ILE A 307 10.73 33.27 48.01
CA ILE A 307 9.96 34.53 47.89
C ILE A 307 8.91 34.65 49.01
N ALA A 308 8.41 33.54 49.56
CA ALA A 308 7.46 33.55 50.67
C ALA A 308 8.04 33.96 52.05
N GLN A 309 9.35 34.13 52.19
CA GLN A 309 9.97 34.68 53.41
C GLN A 309 10.20 36.19 53.39
N PHE A 310 9.86 36.88 52.29
CA PHE A 310 10.05 38.33 52.15
C PHE A 310 8.74 39.08 51.89
N SER A 311 7.65 38.73 52.58
CA SER A 311 6.51 39.65 52.76
C SER A 311 5.56 39.17 53.86
N ILE A 312 5.98 39.29 55.12
CA ILE A 312 5.05 39.37 56.25
C ILE A 312 5.46 40.57 57.12
N HIS A 313 5.27 41.77 56.59
CA HIS A 313 4.98 42.93 57.41
C HIS A 313 4.05 43.87 56.65
N ASP A 314 2.99 44.26 57.34
CA ASP A 314 1.96 45.24 56.96
C ASP A 314 1.01 44.87 55.82
N TYR A 315 -0.18 44.36 56.19
CA TYR A 315 -1.36 45.23 56.26
C TYR A 315 -2.57 44.47 56.83
N THR A 316 -2.94 44.83 58.06
CA THR A 316 -4.26 44.57 58.64
C THR A 316 -5.32 45.53 58.06
N LYS A 317 -6.57 45.04 58.03
CA LYS A 317 -7.86 45.75 57.88
C LYS A 317 -8.31 46.08 56.45
N ASN A 318 -9.27 45.29 55.93
CA ASN A 318 -10.67 45.70 55.91
C ASN A 318 -11.58 44.58 55.38
N ASN A 319 -12.62 44.28 56.16
CA ASN A 319 -13.70 43.34 55.84
C ASN A 319 -14.57 43.87 54.71
N ILE A 320 -14.77 43.07 53.64
CA ILE A 320 -15.88 43.21 52.70
C ILE A 320 -16.42 41.79 52.40
N PRO A 321 -17.74 41.53 52.55
CA PRO A 321 -18.30 40.21 52.33
C PRO A 321 -18.44 39.89 50.84
N LEU A 322 -17.86 38.77 50.40
CA LEU A 322 -17.99 38.22 49.06
C LEU A 322 -19.36 37.54 48.88
N LYS A 323 -20.14 38.06 47.92
CA LYS A 323 -21.31 37.37 47.36
C LYS A 323 -20.87 36.13 46.59
N GLN A 324 -21.39 34.99 47.03
CA GLN A 324 -21.28 33.69 46.39
C GLN A 324 -21.96 33.74 45.00
N LYS A 325 -21.19 33.64 43.92
CA LYS A 325 -21.71 33.39 42.57
C LYS A 325 -21.47 31.91 42.24
N SER A 326 -22.56 31.16 42.17
CA SER A 326 -22.59 29.77 41.74
C SER A 326 -22.17 29.67 40.27
N LEU A 327 -21.18 28.82 40.01
CA LEU A 327 -20.77 28.43 38.66
C LEU A 327 -21.74 27.35 38.17
N VAL A 328 -22.51 27.66 37.13
CA VAL A 328 -23.37 26.70 36.43
C VAL A 328 -22.49 25.87 35.51
N ILE A 329 -22.38 24.57 35.81
CA ILE A 329 -21.77 23.58 34.92
C ILE A 329 -22.86 23.19 33.90
N VAL A 330 -22.64 23.55 32.63
CA VAL A 330 -23.48 23.07 31.52
C VAL A 330 -23.01 21.65 31.18
N GLY A 331 -23.81 20.66 31.57
CA GLY A 331 -23.67 19.28 31.12
C GLY A 331 -24.12 19.16 29.67
N ILE A 332 -23.27 18.58 28.82
CA ILE A 332 -23.61 18.18 27.47
C ILE A 332 -24.08 16.73 27.56
N GLU A 333 -25.37 16.49 27.37
CA GLU A 333 -25.94 15.16 27.19
C GLU A 333 -25.56 14.58 25.80
N PRO A 334 -25.27 13.28 25.70
CA PRO A 334 -25.15 12.60 24.42
C PRO A 334 -26.56 12.25 23.90
N THR A 335 -26.91 12.75 22.72
CA THR A 335 -28.11 12.32 22.00
C THR A 335 -27.92 10.91 21.45
N THR A 336 -28.56 9.94 22.10
CA THR A 336 -28.93 8.66 21.50
C THR A 336 -30.17 8.87 20.62
N ASN A 337 -30.04 8.63 19.32
CA ASN A 337 -31.17 8.26 18.47
C ASN A 337 -30.80 6.98 17.71
N GLY A 338 -31.46 5.89 18.12
CA GLY A 338 -31.57 4.68 17.32
C GLY A 338 -32.84 4.71 16.47
N LEU A 339 -32.83 3.93 15.38
CA LEU A 339 -33.95 3.21 14.74
C LEU A 339 -33.36 2.63 13.44
N LEU A 340 -33.02 1.33 13.38
CA LEU A 340 -33.89 0.23 12.95
C LEU A 340 -34.70 0.57 11.69
N ASP A 341 -34.29 0.00 10.55
CA ASP A 341 -35.23 -0.79 9.76
C ASP A 341 -34.55 -1.93 9.01
N GLN A 342 -35.13 -3.11 9.16
CA GLN A 342 -34.84 -4.32 8.40
C GLN A 342 -35.79 -4.33 7.19
N ARG A 343 -35.31 -4.73 6.01
CA ARG A 343 -36.10 -5.64 5.15
C ARG A 343 -35.26 -6.27 4.05
N SER A 344 -35.32 -7.60 4.05
CA SER A 344 -35.10 -8.48 2.92
C SER A 344 -36.13 -8.23 1.81
N THR A 345 -35.74 -8.41 0.55
CA THR A 345 -36.22 -9.46 -0.39
C THR A 345 -35.75 -9.07 -1.80
N ASP A 346 -34.77 -9.82 -2.32
CA ASP A 346 -34.79 -10.54 -3.62
C ASP A 346 -33.38 -11.07 -3.96
#